data_AF-A0A349ZQZ8-F1
#
_entry.id   AF-A0A349ZQZ8-F1
#
_cell.length_a   1.000
_cell.length_b   1.000
_cell.length_c   1.000
_cell.angle_alpha   90.00
_cell.angle_beta   90.00
_cell.angle_gamma   90.00
#
_symmetry.space_group_name_H-M   'P 1'
#
loop_
_entity.id
_entity.type
_entity.pdbx_description
1 polymer ?
#
loop_
_entity_poly.entity_id
_entity_poly.type
_entity_poly.pdbx_seq_one_letter_code
_entity_poly.pdbx_strand_id
1 'polypeptide(L)'
;MNLFKHNNKVKARLLCGALALSLLTAIPYFVCSADEFDKQIANMKQEEEKTKEAISNLEKQTEETKEAIAMLQGQREAIADNVSDLRGQSYSLQSKINGYSEQLDVLTDEIAGTESAMSETSSQIIRLNTELEDIRQQRNDRYELLKNRLRTIYEKGGTRGMLQLILESVSFKEMLTRTEYLAAIIDYDQQKMAECRELEKELQRKLSDVKAKEAELQSYQEVLDGKYADLEDLSNEVKQMLASTNMSLSSETEKLEDYDEQLAELDNQMKALEAQTAAAQAELAKQIADRLAMQREDTSGSYAASASELEWLAATIQAEADGESYTGKLAVGSVIMNRVKSSAFPNSVIEVITQNMQFASYRSGKVELIISKGPNSTCIKAAQEVLDGARVGDYLFFMTKYYADYYGISEYTMIGNHAFFYRWVVKEKEPEEEGAGKEVENPEAEGAVAYSDEDEDDDSEDDDE
;
A
#
# COMPACT_ATOMS: atom_id res chain seq x y z
N MET A 1 31.82 -20.01 66.95
CA MET A 1 31.24 -19.38 68.15
C MET A 1 29.95 -18.73 67.69
N ASN A 2 28.73 -19.12 68.02
CA ASN A 2 28.10 -20.10 68.89
C ASN A 2 26.74 -20.40 68.19
N LEU A 3 26.34 -21.65 67.99
CA LEU A 3 25.57 -22.45 68.95
C LEU A 3 24.29 -21.73 69.43
N PHE A 4 23.13 -22.32 69.16
CA PHE A 4 22.21 -22.92 70.17
C PHE A 4 20.94 -23.41 69.46
N LYS A 5 20.75 -24.73 69.26
CA LYS A 5 20.17 -25.73 70.19
C LYS A 5 18.69 -25.49 70.51
N HIS A 6 17.85 -26.48 70.17
CA HIS A 6 17.04 -27.31 71.09
C HIS A 6 16.64 -28.59 70.32
N ASN A 7 17.06 -29.83 70.65
CA ASN A 7 16.70 -30.74 71.78
C ASN A 7 15.16 -30.89 71.93
N ASN A 8 14.54 -32.07 72.08
CA ASN A 8 14.93 -33.25 72.85
C ASN A 8 13.90 -34.40 72.64
N LYS A 9 14.40 -35.66 72.57
CA LYS A 9 13.98 -36.93 73.26
C LYS A 9 12.49 -37.38 73.22
N VAL A 10 12.12 -38.67 73.18
CA VAL A 10 12.47 -39.79 74.08
C VAL A 10 11.95 -41.14 73.48
N LYS A 11 12.88 -42.09 73.34
CA LYS A 11 12.89 -43.54 73.69
C LYS A 11 11.74 -44.52 73.39
N ALA A 12 12.21 -45.66 72.85
CA ALA A 12 11.63 -46.99 72.78
C ALA A 12 11.33 -47.68 74.14
N ARG A 13 10.44 -48.68 74.10
CA ARG A 13 10.36 -49.83 75.02
C ARG A 13 9.97 -51.12 74.29
N LEU A 14 10.53 -52.21 74.82
CA LEU A 14 10.61 -53.60 74.35
C LEU A 14 9.43 -54.51 74.77
N LEU A 15 9.36 -55.67 74.09
CA LEU A 15 9.30 -57.07 74.60
C LEU A 15 8.01 -57.91 74.52
N CYS A 16 8.28 -59.22 74.32
CA CYS A 16 7.46 -60.46 74.35
C CYS A 16 6.96 -60.94 72.98
N GLY A 17 7.16 -62.18 72.50
CA GLY A 17 7.80 -63.39 73.04
C GLY A 17 7.28 -64.64 72.28
N ALA A 18 8.21 -65.40 71.67
CA ALA A 18 8.24 -66.84 71.36
C ALA A 18 7.03 -67.64 70.79
N LEU A 19 7.27 -68.20 69.59
CA LEU A 19 7.13 -69.61 69.13
C LEU A 19 5.78 -70.38 69.25
N ALA A 20 5.22 -70.75 68.10
CA ALA A 20 4.71 -72.11 67.85
C ALA A 20 4.65 -72.49 66.36
N LEU A 21 5.23 -73.66 66.10
CA LEU A 21 5.34 -74.51 64.92
C LEU A 21 4.00 -74.82 64.20
N SER A 22 3.97 -74.81 62.87
CA SER A 22 3.63 -75.97 61.99
C SER A 22 2.90 -75.62 60.66
N LEU A 23 3.48 -76.15 59.58
CA LEU A 23 2.88 -76.76 58.39
C LEU A 23 1.96 -75.99 57.41
N LEU A 24 2.43 -76.03 56.15
CA LEU A 24 1.71 -76.42 54.93
C LEU A 24 1.12 -75.30 54.03
N THR A 25 1.92 -74.98 53.01
CA THR A 25 1.55 -74.59 51.64
C THR A 25 0.42 -73.57 51.46
N ALA A 26 0.80 -72.30 51.32
CA ALA A 26 0.03 -71.33 50.56
C ALA A 26 0.90 -70.83 49.40
N ILE A 27 0.44 -71.14 48.19
CA ILE A 27 0.89 -70.53 46.93
C ILE A 27 0.78 -69.01 47.12
N PRO A 28 1.81 -68.20 46.83
CA PRO A 28 1.62 -66.76 46.80
C PRO A 28 0.67 -66.45 45.65
N TYR A 29 -0.57 -66.09 45.99
CA TYR A 29 -1.47 -65.41 45.09
C TYR A 29 -0.77 -64.13 44.65
N PHE A 30 -0.55 -64.05 43.34
CA PHE A 30 -0.16 -62.87 42.62
C PHE A 30 -1.26 -61.82 42.84
N VAL A 31 -1.02 -60.85 43.74
CA VAL A 31 -1.92 -59.73 43.97
C VAL A 31 -1.75 -58.74 42.82
N CYS A 32 -2.80 -58.70 41.99
CA CYS A 32 -3.20 -57.74 40.97
C CYS A 32 -2.28 -56.53 40.71
N SER A 33 -1.56 -56.56 39.59
CA SER A 33 -0.93 -55.36 38.99
C SER A 33 -1.86 -54.64 38.01
N ALA A 34 -3.12 -55.06 37.83
CA ALA A 34 -4.00 -54.54 36.78
C ALA A 34 -4.62 -53.17 37.12
N ASP A 35 -5.00 -52.91 38.39
CA ASP A 35 -5.62 -51.64 38.82
C ASP A 35 -4.70 -50.41 38.67
N GLU A 36 -3.38 -50.61 38.68
CA GLU A 36 -2.37 -49.54 38.60
C GLU A 36 -2.12 -49.13 37.14
N PHE A 37 -2.12 -50.10 36.22
CA PHE A 37 -2.06 -49.85 34.77
C PHE A 37 -3.32 -49.16 34.25
N ASP A 38 -4.51 -49.54 34.72
CA ASP A 38 -5.78 -48.92 34.31
C ASP A 38 -5.85 -47.43 34.73
N LYS A 39 -5.35 -47.10 35.94
CA LYS A 39 -5.22 -45.71 36.39
C LYS A 39 -4.22 -44.91 35.55
N GLN A 40 -3.10 -45.50 35.17
CA GLN A 40 -2.10 -44.84 34.35
C GLN A 40 -2.64 -44.51 32.95
N ILE A 41 -3.34 -45.46 32.32
CA ILE A 41 -4.01 -45.26 31.02
C ILE A 41 -5.10 -44.18 31.12
N ALA A 42 -5.86 -44.13 32.22
CA ALA A 42 -6.85 -43.09 32.45
C ALA A 42 -6.23 -41.69 32.56
N ASN A 43 -5.08 -41.55 33.25
CA ASN A 43 -4.34 -40.30 33.33
C ASN A 43 -3.80 -39.86 31.96
N MET A 44 -3.24 -40.78 31.18
CA MET A 44 -2.76 -40.48 29.82
C MET A 44 -3.90 -40.02 28.89
N LYS A 45 -5.07 -40.66 28.96
CA LYS A 45 -6.27 -40.22 28.23
C LYS A 45 -6.72 -38.81 28.64
N GLN A 46 -6.59 -38.46 29.92
CA GLN A 46 -6.93 -37.12 30.39
C GLN A 46 -5.93 -36.07 29.89
N GLU A 47 -4.64 -36.41 29.79
CA GLU A 47 -3.62 -35.53 29.19
C GLU A 47 -3.83 -35.35 27.68
N GLU A 48 -4.14 -36.42 26.94
CA GLU A 48 -4.51 -36.34 25.53
C GLU A 48 -5.69 -35.38 25.30
N GLU A 49 -6.72 -35.45 26.15
CA GLU A 49 -7.91 -34.60 26.00
C GLU A 49 -7.59 -33.12 26.26
N LYS A 50 -6.73 -32.82 27.24
CA LYS A 50 -6.23 -31.45 27.45
C LYS A 50 -5.44 -30.94 26.24
N THR A 51 -4.60 -31.79 25.65
CA THR A 51 -3.83 -31.42 24.46
C THR A 51 -4.75 -31.19 23.25
N LYS A 52 -5.82 -31.99 23.09
CA LYS A 52 -6.85 -31.75 22.07
C LYS A 52 -7.62 -30.44 22.30
N GLU A 53 -7.99 -30.13 23.53
CA GLU A 53 -8.62 -28.85 23.86
C GLU A 53 -7.68 -27.67 23.53
N ALA A 54 -6.38 -27.80 23.81
CA ALA A 54 -5.38 -26.79 23.46
C ALA A 54 -5.26 -26.61 21.94
N ILE A 55 -5.22 -27.70 21.16
CA ILE A 55 -5.20 -27.65 19.69
C ILE A 55 -6.47 -26.96 19.16
N SER A 56 -7.65 -27.33 19.67
CA SER A 56 -8.91 -26.71 19.26
C SER A 56 -8.94 -25.19 19.52
N ASN A 57 -8.41 -24.75 20.67
CA ASN A 57 -8.31 -23.33 20.98
C ASN A 57 -7.32 -22.60 20.05
N LEU A 58 -6.18 -23.21 19.71
CA LEU A 58 -5.21 -22.64 18.78
C LEU A 58 -5.75 -22.59 17.35
N GLU A 59 -6.46 -23.61 16.90
CA GLU A 59 -7.15 -23.63 15.59
C GLU A 59 -8.18 -22.50 15.50
N LYS A 60 -8.94 -22.27 16.58
CA LYS A 60 -9.88 -21.15 16.66
C LYS A 60 -9.16 -19.79 16.55
N GLN A 61 -8.06 -19.60 17.30
CA GLN A 61 -7.26 -18.37 17.20
C GLN A 61 -6.67 -18.16 15.79
N THR A 62 -6.30 -19.26 15.12
CA THR A 62 -5.78 -19.21 13.74
C THR A 62 -6.85 -18.70 12.77
N GLU A 63 -8.09 -19.20 12.88
CA GLU A 63 -9.19 -18.75 12.02
C GLU A 63 -9.57 -17.29 12.32
N GLU A 64 -9.64 -16.89 13.59
CA GLU A 64 -9.89 -15.49 13.99
C GLU A 64 -8.80 -14.53 13.43
N THR A 65 -7.52 -14.94 13.48
CA THR A 65 -6.40 -14.15 12.94
C THR A 65 -6.49 -14.05 11.42
N LYS A 66 -6.85 -15.13 10.75
CA LYS A 66 -7.01 -15.17 9.28
C LYS A 66 -8.17 -14.29 8.81
N GLU A 67 -9.29 -14.29 9.52
CA GLU A 67 -10.40 -13.36 9.26
C GLU A 67 -9.99 -11.90 9.45
N ALA A 68 -9.20 -11.60 10.49
CA ALA A 68 -8.66 -10.26 10.73
C ALA A 68 -7.73 -9.80 9.61
N ILE A 69 -6.83 -10.67 9.13
CA ILE A 69 -5.95 -10.39 7.98
C ILE A 69 -6.79 -10.08 6.73
N ALA A 70 -7.79 -10.91 6.42
CA ALA A 70 -8.64 -10.70 5.24
C ALA A 70 -9.41 -9.37 5.31
N MET A 71 -9.91 -9.00 6.49
CA MET A 71 -10.60 -7.73 6.70
C MET A 71 -9.67 -6.53 6.51
N LEU A 72 -8.46 -6.57 7.10
CA LEU A 72 -7.47 -5.51 6.97
C LEU A 72 -6.95 -5.38 5.53
N GLN A 73 -6.75 -6.50 4.82
CA GLN A 73 -6.38 -6.48 3.40
C GLN A 73 -7.44 -5.77 2.56
N GLY A 74 -8.73 -6.03 2.80
CA GLY A 74 -9.82 -5.33 2.11
C GLY A 74 -9.88 -3.84 2.43
N GLN A 75 -9.63 -3.45 3.69
CA GLN A 75 -9.55 -2.03 4.06
C GLN A 75 -8.36 -1.34 3.41
N ARG A 76 -7.19 -1.98 3.40
CA ARG A 76 -5.98 -1.50 2.75
C ARG A 76 -6.19 -1.30 1.24
N GLU A 77 -6.84 -2.25 0.57
CA GLU A 77 -7.14 -2.15 -0.86
C GLU A 77 -8.06 -0.95 -1.16
N ALA A 78 -9.11 -0.75 -0.36
CA ALA A 78 -9.99 0.41 -0.49
C ALA A 78 -9.25 1.74 -0.27
N ILE A 79 -8.30 1.81 0.67
CA ILE A 79 -7.46 3.00 0.85
C ILE A 79 -6.47 3.15 -0.30
N ALA A 80 -5.90 2.08 -0.83
CA ALA A 80 -5.00 2.12 -1.98
C ALA A 80 -5.69 2.70 -3.21
N ASP A 81 -6.94 2.33 -3.46
CA ASP A 81 -7.78 2.90 -4.51
C ASP A 81 -8.02 4.40 -4.28
N ASN A 82 -8.38 4.80 -3.05
CA ASN A 82 -8.55 6.22 -2.70
C ASN A 82 -7.25 7.03 -2.91
N VAL A 83 -6.09 6.47 -2.57
CA VAL A 83 -4.78 7.10 -2.81
C VAL A 83 -4.51 7.25 -4.31
N SER A 84 -4.83 6.23 -5.11
CA SER A 84 -4.72 6.30 -6.57
C SER A 84 -5.59 7.41 -7.15
N ASP A 85 -6.85 7.50 -6.72
CA ASP A 85 -7.78 8.54 -7.14
C ASP A 85 -7.31 9.94 -6.75
N LEU A 86 -6.85 10.11 -5.51
CA LEU A 86 -6.28 11.37 -5.02
C LEU A 86 -5.01 11.76 -5.78
N ARG A 87 -4.15 10.81 -6.15
CA ARG A 87 -2.99 11.08 -7.02
C ARG A 87 -3.44 11.55 -8.39
N GLY A 88 -4.44 10.90 -8.99
CA GLY A 88 -5.03 11.32 -10.26
C GLY A 88 -5.59 12.74 -10.20
N GLN A 89 -6.30 13.09 -9.12
CA GLN A 89 -6.78 14.44 -8.88
C GLN A 89 -5.63 15.45 -8.72
N SER A 90 -4.60 15.12 -7.95
CA SER A 90 -3.41 15.96 -7.77
C SER A 90 -2.71 16.24 -9.11
N TYR A 91 -2.52 15.22 -9.96
CA TYR A 91 -1.97 15.40 -11.30
C TYR A 91 -2.82 16.30 -12.19
N SER A 92 -4.14 16.10 -12.19
CA SER A 92 -5.06 16.96 -12.95
C SER A 92 -5.02 18.41 -12.49
N LEU A 93 -5.00 18.65 -11.17
CA LEU A 93 -4.87 19.98 -10.59
C LEU A 93 -3.51 20.61 -10.92
N GLN A 94 -2.42 19.84 -10.87
CA GLN A 94 -1.09 20.31 -11.26
C GLN A 94 -1.03 20.70 -12.74
N SER A 95 -1.67 19.92 -13.62
CA SER A 95 -1.77 20.26 -15.04
C SER A 95 -2.58 21.55 -15.25
N LYS A 96 -3.66 21.76 -14.48
CA LYS A 96 -4.41 23.02 -14.52
C LYS A 96 -3.56 24.21 -14.06
N ILE A 97 -2.76 24.05 -13.01
CA ILE A 97 -1.82 25.10 -12.57
C ILE A 97 -0.82 25.45 -13.67
N ASN A 98 -0.25 24.45 -14.34
CA ASN A 98 0.68 24.70 -15.44
C ASN A 98 -0.02 25.45 -16.60
N GLY A 99 -1.24 25.06 -16.95
CA GLY A 99 -2.04 25.78 -17.95
C GLY A 99 -2.41 27.21 -17.51
N TYR A 100 -2.67 27.44 -16.22
CA TYR A 100 -2.87 28.77 -15.69
C TYR A 100 -1.60 29.61 -15.73
N SER A 101 -0.42 29.02 -15.53
CA SER A 101 0.85 29.75 -15.71
C SER A 101 0.99 30.33 -17.12
N GLU A 102 0.61 29.58 -18.15
CA GLU A 102 0.63 30.06 -19.53
C GLU A 102 -0.41 31.18 -19.76
N GLN A 103 -1.61 31.03 -19.20
CA GLN A 103 -2.63 32.09 -19.25
C GLN A 103 -2.20 33.35 -18.52
N LEU A 104 -1.47 33.22 -17.40
CA LEU A 104 -0.92 34.33 -16.65
C LEU A 104 0.15 35.09 -17.45
N ASP A 105 0.99 34.39 -18.20
CA ASP A 105 1.98 35.02 -19.06
C ASP A 105 1.31 35.84 -20.17
N VAL A 106 0.31 35.26 -20.85
CA VAL A 106 -0.49 35.98 -21.86
C VAL A 106 -1.17 37.21 -21.26
N LEU A 107 -1.82 37.05 -20.10
CA LEU A 107 -2.52 38.16 -19.45
C LEU A 107 -1.56 39.26 -19.00
N THR A 108 -0.36 38.90 -18.56
CA THR A 108 0.71 39.85 -18.19
C THR A 108 1.17 40.66 -19.40
N ASP A 109 1.36 40.02 -20.55
CA ASP A 109 1.70 40.71 -21.80
C ASP A 109 0.58 41.66 -22.25
N GLU A 110 -0.67 41.23 -22.15
CA GLU A 110 -1.81 42.08 -22.49
C GLU A 110 -1.98 43.28 -21.54
N ILE A 111 -1.69 43.10 -20.24
CA ILE A 111 -1.65 44.19 -19.25
C ILE A 111 -0.57 45.20 -19.66
N ALA A 112 0.65 44.74 -19.93
CA ALA A 112 1.75 45.61 -20.35
C ALA A 112 1.41 46.38 -21.64
N GLY A 113 0.77 45.71 -22.61
CA GLY A 113 0.25 46.36 -23.83
C GLY A 113 -0.80 47.44 -23.54
N THR A 114 -1.73 47.17 -22.62
CA THR A 114 -2.79 48.10 -22.23
C THR A 114 -2.21 49.30 -21.47
N GLU A 115 -1.27 49.08 -20.54
CA GLU A 115 -0.56 50.15 -19.82
C GLU A 115 0.21 51.06 -20.77
N SER A 116 0.87 50.48 -21.79
CA SER A 116 1.54 51.25 -22.83
C SER A 116 0.55 52.13 -23.62
N ALA A 117 -0.60 51.57 -24.02
CA ALA A 117 -1.64 52.31 -24.72
C ALA A 117 -2.25 53.44 -23.86
N MET A 118 -2.42 53.21 -22.56
CA MET A 118 -2.85 54.23 -21.61
C MET A 118 -1.83 55.36 -21.48
N SER A 119 -0.54 55.03 -21.37
CA SER A 119 0.55 56.02 -21.29
C SER A 119 0.60 56.91 -22.54
N GLU A 120 0.43 56.32 -23.72
CA GLU A 120 0.34 57.05 -24.98
C GLU A 120 -0.90 57.95 -25.03
N THR A 121 -2.06 57.43 -24.64
CA THR A 121 -3.32 58.19 -24.60
C THR A 121 -3.24 59.36 -23.63
N SER A 122 -2.69 59.15 -22.43
CA SER A 122 -2.44 60.20 -21.44
C SER A 122 -1.52 61.29 -21.99
N SER A 123 -0.45 60.90 -22.69
CA SER A 123 0.44 61.83 -23.37
C SER A 123 -0.27 62.65 -24.45
N GLN A 124 -1.17 62.03 -25.22
CA GLN A 124 -1.99 62.72 -26.23
C GLN A 124 -2.95 63.73 -25.57
N ILE A 125 -3.60 63.37 -24.46
CA ILE A 125 -4.47 64.27 -23.69
C ILE A 125 -3.68 65.49 -23.20
N ILE A 126 -2.47 65.30 -22.65
CA ILE A 126 -1.61 66.41 -22.20
C ILE A 126 -1.26 67.36 -23.34
N ARG A 127 -0.87 66.81 -24.50
CA ARG A 127 -0.57 67.62 -25.71
C ARG A 127 -1.80 68.40 -26.17
N LEU A 128 -2.94 67.75 -26.30
CA LEU A 128 -4.20 68.39 -26.71
C LEU A 128 -4.65 69.48 -25.74
N ASN A 129 -4.50 69.26 -24.43
CA ASN A 129 -4.82 70.27 -23.41
C ASN A 129 -3.89 71.48 -23.49
N THR A 130 -2.60 71.27 -23.79
CA THR A 130 -1.63 72.36 -24.00
C THR A 130 -2.01 73.18 -25.24
N GLU A 131 -2.34 72.52 -26.35
CA GLU A 131 -2.78 73.19 -27.57
C GLU A 131 -4.12 73.92 -27.40
N LEU A 132 -5.05 73.35 -26.62
CA LEU A 132 -6.32 73.99 -26.27
C LEU A 132 -6.09 75.30 -25.51
N GLU A 133 -5.11 75.33 -24.61
CA GLU A 133 -4.80 76.54 -23.84
C GLU A 133 -4.21 77.65 -24.73
N ASP A 134 -3.32 77.30 -25.67
CA ASP A 134 -2.80 78.24 -26.66
C ASP A 134 -3.91 78.80 -27.57
N ILE A 135 -4.79 77.93 -28.10
CA ILE A 135 -5.94 78.36 -28.91
C ILE A 135 -6.88 79.26 -28.12
N ARG A 136 -7.15 78.94 -26.83
CA ARG A 136 -7.96 79.79 -25.94
C ARG A 136 -7.34 81.16 -25.78
N GLN A 137 -6.04 81.23 -25.54
CA GLN A 137 -5.31 82.49 -25.40
C GLN A 137 -5.37 83.30 -26.69
N GLN A 138 -5.02 82.71 -27.83
CA GLN A 138 -5.07 83.38 -29.13
C GLN A 138 -6.48 83.89 -29.48
N ARG A 139 -7.51 83.09 -29.22
CA ARG A 139 -8.90 83.49 -29.43
C ARG A 139 -9.27 84.67 -28.53
N ASN A 140 -8.91 84.62 -27.24
CA ASN A 140 -9.23 85.69 -26.28
C ASN A 140 -8.52 87.00 -26.65
N ASP A 141 -7.23 86.95 -27.01
CA ASP A 141 -6.45 88.12 -27.43
C ASP A 141 -7.06 88.77 -28.68
N ARG A 142 -7.42 87.97 -29.68
CA ARG A 142 -8.07 88.47 -30.91
C ARG A 142 -9.47 89.02 -30.64
N TYR A 143 -10.23 88.37 -29.76
CA TYR A 143 -11.57 88.82 -29.37
C TYR A 143 -11.52 90.17 -28.64
N GLU A 144 -10.62 90.35 -27.68
CA GLU A 144 -10.47 91.62 -26.97
C GLU A 144 -9.97 92.74 -27.90
N LEU A 145 -9.06 92.45 -28.83
CA LEU A 145 -8.64 93.41 -29.84
C LEU A 145 -9.81 93.85 -30.74
N LEU A 146 -10.60 92.89 -31.23
CA LEU A 146 -11.78 93.16 -32.05
C LEU A 146 -12.83 93.97 -31.28
N LYS A 147 -13.08 93.63 -30.02
CA LYS A 147 -13.99 94.35 -29.11
C LYS A 147 -13.56 95.80 -28.90
N ASN A 148 -12.27 96.04 -28.62
CA ASN A 148 -11.72 97.40 -28.47
C ASN A 148 -11.83 98.20 -29.77
N ARG A 149 -11.63 97.56 -30.92
CA ARG A 149 -11.78 98.18 -32.23
C ARG A 149 -13.23 98.53 -32.56
N LEU A 150 -14.17 97.62 -32.32
CA LEU A 150 -15.61 97.86 -32.50
C LEU A 150 -16.10 99.00 -31.59
N ARG A 151 -15.63 99.03 -30.34
CA ARG A 151 -15.88 100.13 -29.41
C ARG A 151 -15.37 101.46 -29.96
N THR A 152 -14.14 101.50 -30.45
CA THR A 152 -13.55 102.71 -31.04
C THR A 152 -14.33 103.19 -32.26
N ILE A 153 -14.77 102.27 -33.13
CA ILE A 153 -15.60 102.58 -34.30
C ILE A 153 -16.93 103.20 -33.84
N TYR A 154 -17.57 102.61 -32.83
CA TYR A 154 -18.83 103.12 -32.27
C TYR A 154 -18.66 104.51 -31.63
N GLU A 155 -17.65 104.69 -30.79
CA GLU A 155 -17.34 105.96 -30.11
C GLU A 155 -17.03 107.10 -31.11
N LYS A 156 -16.45 106.77 -32.28
CA LYS A 156 -16.18 107.73 -33.37
C LYS A 156 -17.37 107.95 -34.31
N GLY A 157 -18.58 107.53 -33.93
CA GLY A 157 -19.81 107.78 -34.70
C GLY A 157 -20.20 106.67 -35.68
N GLY A 158 -19.56 105.50 -35.61
CA GLY A 158 -19.88 104.32 -36.42
C GLY A 158 -19.86 104.60 -37.92
N THR A 159 -20.82 104.00 -38.64
CA THR A 159 -20.97 104.18 -40.10
C THR A 159 -21.21 105.65 -40.47
N ARG A 160 -21.89 106.42 -39.62
CA ARG A 160 -22.12 107.85 -39.86
C ARG A 160 -20.83 108.65 -39.78
N GLY A 161 -19.97 108.37 -38.80
CA GLY A 161 -18.65 108.99 -38.67
C GLY A 161 -17.71 108.63 -39.83
N MET A 162 -17.76 107.38 -40.30
CA MET A 162 -17.02 106.95 -41.49
C MET A 162 -17.49 107.65 -42.77
N LEU A 163 -18.81 107.78 -42.97
CA LEU A 163 -19.37 108.54 -44.09
C LEU A 163 -19.02 110.03 -44.02
N GLN A 164 -19.04 110.61 -42.82
CA GLN A 164 -18.62 111.99 -42.58
C GLN A 164 -17.14 112.19 -42.95
N LEU A 165 -16.24 111.27 -42.56
CA LEU A 165 -14.83 111.33 -42.94
C LEU A 165 -14.60 111.29 -44.46
N ILE A 166 -15.41 110.53 -45.20
CA ILE A 166 -15.36 110.52 -46.67
C ILE A 166 -15.89 111.84 -47.24
N LEU A 167 -17.02 112.35 -46.72
CA LEU A 167 -17.68 113.57 -47.19
C LEU A 167 -16.92 114.86 -46.84
N GLU A 168 -16.10 114.85 -45.80
CA GLU A 168 -15.21 115.95 -45.39
C GLU A 168 -13.94 116.08 -46.25
N SER A 169 -13.75 115.21 -47.25
CA SER A 169 -12.58 115.24 -48.14
C SER A 169 -12.57 116.50 -49.01
N VAL A 170 -11.41 117.15 -49.16
CA VAL A 170 -11.29 118.43 -49.89
C VAL A 170 -11.21 118.19 -51.42
N SER A 171 -10.80 116.99 -51.85
CA SER A 171 -10.67 116.63 -53.27
C SER A 171 -11.21 115.23 -53.59
N PHE A 172 -11.62 115.02 -54.84
CA PHE A 172 -12.08 113.71 -55.32
C PHE A 172 -11.01 112.60 -55.17
N LYS A 173 -9.72 112.94 -55.35
CA LYS A 173 -8.60 112.01 -55.15
C LYS A 173 -8.46 111.58 -53.69
N GLU A 174 -8.62 112.53 -52.76
CA GLU A 174 -8.59 112.25 -51.31
C GLU A 174 -9.79 111.40 -50.88
N MET A 175 -10.98 111.71 -51.40
CA MET A 175 -12.20 110.92 -51.18
C MET A 175 -12.02 109.47 -51.62
N LEU A 176 -11.46 109.23 -52.81
CA LEU A 176 -11.19 107.88 -53.33
C LEU A 176 -10.17 107.13 -52.44
N THR A 177 -9.07 107.79 -52.08
CA THR A 177 -8.02 107.20 -51.22
C THR A 177 -8.57 106.82 -49.84
N ARG A 178 -9.40 107.68 -49.22
CA ARG A 178 -10.06 107.38 -47.94
C ARG A 178 -11.06 106.23 -48.06
N THR A 179 -11.76 106.15 -49.20
CA THR A 179 -12.69 105.04 -49.49
C THR A 179 -11.95 103.71 -49.62
N GLU A 180 -10.82 103.69 -50.34
CA GLU A 180 -9.96 102.50 -50.47
C GLU A 180 -9.41 102.05 -49.11
N TYR A 181 -8.94 102.98 -48.27
CA TYR A 181 -8.47 102.62 -46.92
C TYR A 181 -9.59 102.10 -46.03
N LEU A 182 -10.80 102.68 -46.08
CA LEU A 182 -11.94 102.19 -45.32
C LEU A 182 -12.38 100.80 -45.78
N ALA A 183 -12.37 100.53 -47.09
CA ALA A 183 -12.63 99.19 -47.62
C ALA A 183 -11.60 98.17 -47.12
N ALA A 184 -10.30 98.49 -47.21
CA ALA A 184 -9.23 97.62 -46.71
C ALA A 184 -9.33 97.34 -45.19
N ILE A 185 -9.75 98.34 -44.40
CA ILE A 185 -10.01 98.21 -42.96
C ILE A 185 -11.18 97.26 -42.68
N ILE A 186 -12.27 97.38 -43.44
CA ILE A 186 -13.46 96.52 -43.30
C ILE A 186 -13.11 95.08 -43.70
N ASP A 187 -12.39 94.88 -44.81
CA ASP A 187 -11.96 93.56 -45.27
C ASP A 187 -11.04 92.89 -44.23
N TYR A 188 -10.10 93.65 -43.65
CA TYR A 188 -9.27 93.17 -42.55
C TYR A 188 -10.10 92.72 -41.34
N ASP A 189 -11.11 93.50 -40.94
CA ASP A 189 -11.97 93.16 -39.80
C ASP A 189 -12.84 91.93 -40.07
N GLN A 190 -13.38 91.79 -41.29
CA GLN A 190 -14.10 90.59 -41.71
C GLN A 190 -13.18 89.36 -41.69
N GLN A 191 -11.95 89.49 -42.17
CA GLN A 191 -10.94 88.44 -42.12
C GLN A 191 -10.64 88.05 -40.65
N LYS A 192 -10.42 89.02 -39.75
CA LYS A 192 -10.15 88.72 -38.34
C LYS A 192 -11.35 88.09 -37.61
N MET A 193 -12.57 88.51 -37.94
CA MET A 193 -13.78 87.84 -37.45
C MET A 193 -13.88 86.39 -37.96
N ALA A 194 -13.54 86.13 -39.22
CA ALA A 194 -13.53 84.78 -39.76
C ALA A 194 -12.46 83.91 -39.07
N GLU A 195 -11.25 84.45 -38.86
CA GLU A 195 -10.19 83.76 -38.12
C GLU A 195 -10.61 83.43 -36.68
N CYS A 196 -11.30 84.35 -35.96
CA CYS A 196 -11.83 84.06 -34.62
C CYS A 196 -12.88 82.94 -34.61
N ARG A 197 -13.77 82.90 -35.61
CA ARG A 197 -14.78 81.83 -35.72
C ARG A 197 -14.14 80.48 -36.01
N GLU A 198 -13.07 80.44 -36.81
CA GLU A 198 -12.35 79.18 -37.05
C GLU A 198 -11.59 78.71 -35.81
N LEU A 199 -10.97 79.61 -35.04
CA LEU A 199 -10.39 79.24 -33.74
C LEU A 199 -11.44 78.68 -32.77
N GLU A 200 -12.65 79.21 -32.78
CA GLU A 200 -13.75 78.70 -31.96
C GLU A 200 -14.19 77.28 -32.38
N LYS A 201 -14.29 77.02 -33.69
CA LYS A 201 -14.58 75.67 -34.22
C LYS A 201 -13.45 74.69 -33.92
N GLU A 202 -12.19 75.10 -34.07
CA GLU A 202 -11.03 74.27 -33.77
C GLU A 202 -11.00 73.89 -32.28
N LEU A 203 -11.28 74.86 -31.40
CA LEU A 203 -11.40 74.64 -29.97
C LEU A 203 -12.51 73.65 -29.62
N GLN A 204 -13.67 73.74 -30.27
CA GLN A 204 -14.75 72.77 -30.09
C GLN A 204 -14.35 71.36 -30.54
N ARG A 205 -13.65 71.24 -31.68
CA ARG A 205 -13.17 69.95 -32.19
C ARG A 205 -12.18 69.30 -31.22
N LYS A 206 -11.15 70.05 -30.79
CA LYS A 206 -10.15 69.54 -29.83
C LYS A 206 -10.77 69.20 -28.46
N LEU A 207 -11.77 69.95 -28.00
CA LEU A 207 -12.52 69.59 -26.79
C LEU A 207 -13.27 68.26 -26.93
N SER A 208 -13.83 67.99 -28.12
CA SER A 208 -14.46 66.70 -28.40
C SER A 208 -13.42 65.57 -28.44
N ASP A 209 -12.25 65.83 -29.04
CA ASP A 209 -11.15 64.86 -29.13
C ASP A 209 -10.62 64.49 -27.73
N VAL A 210 -10.41 65.48 -26.85
CA VAL A 210 -10.02 65.24 -25.45
C VAL A 210 -11.05 64.38 -24.72
N LYS A 211 -12.35 64.72 -24.82
CA LYS A 211 -13.41 63.92 -24.17
C LYS A 211 -13.44 62.47 -24.66
N ALA A 212 -13.22 62.25 -25.95
CA ALA A 212 -13.15 60.91 -26.52
C ALA A 212 -11.95 60.13 -25.96
N LYS A 213 -10.78 60.78 -25.84
CA LYS A 213 -9.57 60.18 -25.26
C LYS A 213 -9.68 59.93 -23.75
N GLU A 214 -10.35 60.80 -23.00
CA GLU A 214 -10.65 60.59 -21.58
C GLU A 214 -11.57 59.37 -21.38
N ALA A 215 -12.58 59.18 -22.24
CA ALA A 215 -13.44 58.00 -22.21
C ALA A 215 -12.70 56.71 -22.61
N GLU A 216 -11.81 56.78 -23.59
CA GLU A 216 -10.94 55.67 -23.99
C GLU A 216 -10.04 55.24 -22.82
N LEU A 217 -9.41 56.20 -22.13
CA LEU A 217 -8.58 55.96 -20.94
C LEU A 217 -9.38 55.28 -19.82
N GLN A 218 -10.62 55.73 -19.57
CA GLN A 218 -11.50 55.10 -18.59
C GLN A 218 -11.81 53.64 -18.96
N SER A 219 -12.09 53.34 -20.23
CA SER A 219 -12.32 51.96 -20.65
C SER A 219 -11.10 51.06 -20.44
N TYR A 220 -9.88 51.58 -20.63
CA TYR A 220 -8.66 50.83 -20.35
C TYR A 220 -8.50 50.53 -18.86
N GLN A 221 -8.87 51.47 -17.98
CA GLN A 221 -8.86 51.24 -16.54
C GLN A 221 -9.83 50.13 -16.13
N GLU A 222 -11.06 50.16 -16.64
CA GLU A 222 -12.08 49.13 -16.36
C GLU A 222 -11.63 47.74 -16.86
N VAL A 223 -10.98 47.68 -18.02
CA VAL A 223 -10.39 46.43 -18.55
C VAL A 223 -9.26 45.92 -17.67
N LEU A 224 -8.36 46.79 -17.20
CA LEU A 224 -7.25 46.39 -16.32
C LEU A 224 -7.76 45.86 -14.97
N ASP A 225 -8.73 46.55 -14.35
CA ASP A 225 -9.32 46.11 -13.09
C ASP A 225 -9.94 44.72 -13.20
N GLY A 226 -10.64 44.43 -14.31
CA GLY A 226 -11.17 43.10 -14.60
C GLY A 226 -10.06 42.05 -14.74
N LYS A 227 -9.01 42.36 -15.50
CA LYS A 227 -7.88 41.43 -15.69
C LYS A 227 -7.14 41.13 -14.39
N TYR A 228 -6.92 42.12 -13.52
CA TYR A 228 -6.29 41.87 -12.22
C TYR A 228 -7.13 40.98 -11.31
N ALA A 229 -8.46 41.11 -11.34
CA ALA A 229 -9.37 40.24 -10.60
C ALA A 229 -9.33 38.80 -11.12
N ASP A 230 -9.37 38.60 -12.44
CA ASP A 230 -9.27 37.28 -13.07
C ASP A 230 -7.96 36.56 -12.68
N LEU A 231 -6.86 37.33 -12.59
CA LEU A 231 -5.53 36.86 -12.21
C LEU A 231 -5.49 36.31 -10.77
N GLU A 232 -6.18 36.98 -9.85
CA GLU A 232 -6.28 36.59 -8.44
C GLU A 232 -7.12 35.31 -8.26
N ASP A 233 -8.29 35.25 -8.90
CA ASP A 233 -9.23 34.14 -8.77
C ASP A 233 -8.67 32.83 -9.37
N LEU A 234 -8.09 32.92 -10.58
CA LEU A 234 -7.58 31.76 -11.32
C LEU A 234 -6.47 31.02 -10.54
N SER A 235 -5.60 31.77 -9.88
CA SER A 235 -4.48 31.21 -9.11
C SER A 235 -4.91 30.61 -7.78
N ASN A 236 -5.83 31.27 -7.06
CA ASN A 236 -6.09 30.94 -5.65
C ASN A 236 -6.92 29.68 -5.46
N GLU A 237 -7.95 29.47 -6.29
CA GLU A 237 -8.87 28.32 -6.13
C GLU A 237 -8.13 26.98 -6.32
N VAL A 238 -7.37 26.86 -7.41
CA VAL A 238 -6.68 25.61 -7.75
C VAL A 238 -5.50 25.34 -6.81
N LYS A 239 -4.78 26.37 -6.35
CA LYS A 239 -3.74 26.20 -5.33
C LYS A 239 -4.31 25.69 -4.01
N GLN A 240 -5.47 26.19 -3.59
CA GLN A 240 -6.13 25.71 -2.37
C GLN A 240 -6.60 24.26 -2.51
N MET A 241 -7.23 23.91 -3.64
CA MET A 241 -7.62 22.53 -3.91
C MET A 241 -6.43 21.58 -3.97
N LEU A 242 -5.32 21.97 -4.61
CA LEU A 242 -4.11 21.14 -4.65
C LEU A 242 -3.54 20.93 -3.24
N ALA A 243 -3.50 21.98 -2.43
CA ALA A 243 -3.03 21.88 -1.06
C ALA A 243 -3.89 20.92 -0.23
N SER A 244 -5.22 21.01 -0.32
CA SER A 244 -6.13 20.12 0.40
C SER A 244 -6.03 18.67 -0.11
N THR A 245 -5.98 18.45 -1.42
CA THR A 245 -5.79 17.12 -2.02
C THR A 245 -4.47 16.50 -1.57
N ASN A 246 -3.37 17.25 -1.53
CA ASN A 246 -2.07 16.75 -1.08
C ASN A 246 -2.07 16.45 0.43
N MET A 247 -2.77 17.21 1.25
CA MET A 247 -2.96 16.89 2.67
C MET A 247 -3.72 15.58 2.86
N SER A 248 -4.84 15.39 2.15
CA SER A 248 -5.59 14.14 2.15
C SER A 248 -4.74 12.97 1.66
N LEU A 249 -3.99 13.16 0.58
CA LEU A 249 -3.08 12.15 0.03
C LEU A 249 -2.03 11.71 1.06
N SER A 250 -1.42 12.66 1.76
CA SER A 250 -0.44 12.37 2.81
C SER A 250 -1.06 11.54 3.93
N SER A 251 -2.26 11.92 4.39
CA SER A 251 -2.95 11.20 5.47
C SER A 251 -3.38 9.79 5.06
N GLU A 252 -3.88 9.59 3.84
CA GLU A 252 -4.25 8.26 3.35
C GLU A 252 -3.01 7.39 3.07
N THR A 253 -1.88 7.99 2.66
CA THR A 253 -0.62 7.26 2.48
C THR A 253 -0.06 6.78 3.83
N GLU A 254 -0.16 7.58 4.89
CA GLU A 254 0.23 7.18 6.24
C GLU A 254 -0.62 6.02 6.78
N LYS A 255 -1.94 6.02 6.50
CA LYS A 255 -2.81 4.88 6.84
C LYS A 255 -2.43 3.59 6.11
N LEU A 256 -1.99 3.68 4.85
CA LEU A 256 -1.50 2.50 4.13
C LEU A 256 -0.28 1.88 4.79
N GLU A 257 0.65 2.72 5.24
CA GLU A 257 1.85 2.28 5.95
C GLU A 257 1.48 1.61 7.28
N ASP A 258 0.56 2.20 8.05
CA ASP A 258 0.02 1.59 9.29
C ASP A 258 -0.67 0.23 9.02
N TYR A 259 -1.45 0.11 7.95
CA TYR A 259 -2.05 -1.17 7.57
C TYR A 259 -1.02 -2.22 7.11
N ASP A 260 0.02 -1.80 6.39
CA ASP A 260 1.11 -2.70 5.98
C ASP A 260 1.88 -3.22 7.19
N GLU A 261 2.12 -2.38 8.22
CA GLU A 261 2.73 -2.79 9.49
C GLU A 261 1.83 -3.77 10.28
N GLN A 262 0.53 -3.46 10.40
CA GLN A 262 -0.43 -4.33 11.10
C GLN A 262 -0.56 -5.70 10.42
N LEU A 263 -0.56 -5.75 9.09
CA LEU A 263 -0.59 -7.00 8.33
C LEU A 263 0.70 -7.82 8.53
N ALA A 264 1.87 -7.18 8.58
CA ALA A 264 3.13 -7.87 8.86
C ALA A 264 3.15 -8.48 10.28
N GLU A 265 2.63 -7.75 11.27
CA GLU A 265 2.51 -8.26 12.65
C GLU A 265 1.55 -9.46 12.72
N LEU A 266 0.38 -9.38 12.08
CA LEU A 266 -0.58 -10.49 12.05
C LEU A 266 -0.04 -11.72 11.30
N ASP A 267 0.73 -11.53 10.23
CA ASP A 267 1.39 -12.64 9.51
C ASP A 267 2.41 -13.37 10.40
N ASN A 268 3.17 -12.62 11.21
CA ASN A 268 4.08 -13.19 12.20
C ASN A 268 3.33 -13.95 13.30
N GLN A 269 2.21 -13.41 13.79
CA GLN A 269 1.35 -14.08 14.77
C GLN A 269 0.75 -15.38 14.19
N MET A 270 0.29 -15.36 12.94
CA MET A 270 -0.22 -16.54 12.24
C MET A 270 0.85 -17.63 12.14
N LYS A 271 2.08 -17.30 11.71
CA LYS A 271 3.21 -18.25 11.69
C LYS A 271 3.51 -18.85 13.06
N ALA A 272 3.44 -18.03 14.12
CA ALA A 272 3.67 -18.50 15.48
C ALA A 272 2.55 -19.45 15.96
N LEU A 273 1.29 -19.18 15.62
CA LEU A 273 0.15 -20.05 15.92
C LEU A 273 0.22 -21.38 15.15
N GLU A 274 0.60 -21.34 13.87
CA GLU A 274 0.83 -22.54 13.05
C GLU A 274 1.96 -23.42 13.61
N ALA A 275 3.05 -22.80 14.09
CA ALA A 275 4.12 -23.54 14.75
C ALA A 275 3.67 -24.18 16.08
N GLN A 276 2.88 -23.46 16.89
CA GLN A 276 2.35 -23.97 18.15
C GLN A 276 1.34 -25.10 17.94
N THR A 277 0.44 -24.98 16.96
CA THR A 277 -0.51 -26.05 16.60
C THR A 277 0.23 -27.30 16.13
N ALA A 278 1.24 -27.16 15.27
CA ALA A 278 2.06 -28.29 14.81
C ALA A 278 2.80 -28.98 15.97
N ALA A 279 3.38 -28.20 16.90
CA ALA A 279 4.03 -28.73 18.09
C ALA A 279 3.06 -29.47 19.02
N ALA A 280 1.87 -28.90 19.27
CA ALA A 280 0.84 -29.53 20.10
C ALA A 280 0.29 -30.82 19.47
N GLN A 281 0.12 -30.85 18.15
CA GLN A 281 -0.28 -32.05 17.41
C GLN A 281 0.79 -33.15 17.48
N ALA A 282 2.08 -32.79 17.38
CA ALA A 282 3.18 -33.74 17.54
C ALA A 282 3.24 -34.32 18.96
N GLU A 283 3.00 -33.50 19.98
CA GLU A 283 2.94 -33.95 21.38
C GLU A 283 1.72 -34.86 21.61
N LEU A 284 0.55 -34.53 21.06
CA LEU A 284 -0.62 -35.42 21.11
C LEU A 284 -0.33 -36.77 20.46
N ALA A 285 0.34 -36.77 19.30
CA ALA A 285 0.72 -38.01 18.60
C ALA A 285 1.68 -38.87 19.45
N LYS A 286 2.62 -38.24 20.16
CA LYS A 286 3.52 -38.90 21.09
C LYS A 286 2.77 -39.51 22.28
N GLN A 287 1.87 -38.75 22.92
CA GLN A 287 1.05 -39.23 24.05
C GLN A 287 0.20 -40.44 23.66
N ILE A 288 -0.43 -40.37 22.47
CA ILE A 288 -1.17 -41.49 21.91
C ILE A 288 -0.23 -42.68 21.70
N ALA A 289 0.91 -42.51 21.02
CA ALA A 289 1.87 -43.59 20.80
C ALA A 289 2.34 -44.27 22.09
N ASP A 290 2.64 -43.49 23.13
CA ASP A 290 3.06 -44.01 24.44
C ASP A 290 1.95 -44.81 25.12
N ARG A 291 0.69 -44.34 25.07
CA ARG A 291 -0.45 -45.09 25.64
C ARG A 291 -0.62 -46.45 24.96
N LEU A 292 -0.50 -46.47 23.64
CA LEU A 292 -0.67 -47.67 22.83
C LEU A 292 0.49 -48.65 23.04
N ALA A 293 1.68 -48.12 23.33
CA ALA A 293 2.82 -48.96 23.68
C ALA A 293 2.62 -49.73 25.00
N MET A 294 1.83 -49.21 25.94
CA MET A 294 1.48 -49.91 27.17
C MET A 294 0.47 -51.06 26.96
N GLN A 295 -0.22 -51.10 25.83
CA GLN A 295 -1.22 -52.11 25.48
C GLN A 295 -0.74 -53.08 24.41
N ARG A 296 0.54 -53.50 24.44
CA ARG A 296 1.17 -54.35 23.40
C ARG A 296 0.29 -55.57 23.04
N GLU A 297 -0.46 -55.45 21.96
CA GLU A 297 -1.38 -56.45 21.45
C GLU A 297 -0.66 -57.35 20.44
N ASP A 298 -1.03 -58.64 20.41
CA ASP A 298 -0.56 -59.57 19.39
C ASP A 298 -1.23 -59.21 18.05
N THR A 299 -0.48 -58.53 17.18
CA THR A 299 -0.95 -58.08 15.86
C THR A 299 -0.80 -59.14 14.77
N SER A 300 -0.47 -60.39 15.14
CA SER A 300 -0.38 -61.52 14.22
C SER A 300 -1.76 -62.04 13.79
N GLY A 301 -1.83 -62.62 12.59
CA GLY A 301 -3.05 -63.23 12.05
C GLY A 301 -3.58 -62.59 10.76
N SER A 302 -4.27 -63.40 9.97
CA SER A 302 -4.82 -62.99 8.67
C SER A 302 -5.95 -61.95 8.80
N TYR A 303 -6.13 -61.15 7.77
CA TYR A 303 -7.21 -60.19 7.61
C TYR A 303 -7.95 -60.46 6.30
N ALA A 304 -9.25 -60.71 6.38
CA ALA A 304 -10.07 -60.95 5.19
C ALA A 304 -10.41 -59.62 4.51
N ALA A 305 -9.45 -59.07 3.77
CA ALA A 305 -9.64 -57.82 3.02
C ALA A 305 -10.52 -58.01 1.78
N SER A 306 -11.32 -56.98 1.50
CA SER A 306 -11.97 -56.84 0.20
C SER A 306 -10.96 -56.53 -0.92
N ALA A 307 -11.38 -56.72 -2.18
CA ALA A 307 -10.54 -56.35 -3.33
C ALA A 307 -10.16 -54.86 -3.33
N SER A 308 -11.07 -54.00 -2.84
CA SER A 308 -10.83 -52.57 -2.66
C SER A 308 -9.74 -52.31 -1.61
N GLU A 309 -9.81 -52.97 -0.45
CA GLU A 309 -8.79 -52.81 0.61
C GLU A 309 -7.42 -53.32 0.18
N LEU A 310 -7.35 -54.40 -0.60
CA LEU A 310 -6.11 -54.86 -1.20
C LEU A 310 -5.51 -53.79 -2.13
N GLU A 311 -6.34 -53.17 -2.96
CA GLU A 311 -5.92 -52.12 -3.90
C GLU A 311 -5.45 -50.85 -3.16
N TRP A 312 -6.19 -50.42 -2.14
CA TRP A 312 -5.81 -49.29 -1.28
C TRP A 312 -4.51 -49.57 -0.51
N LEU A 313 -4.35 -50.76 0.07
CA LEU A 313 -3.12 -51.14 0.75
C LEU A 313 -1.93 -51.17 -0.22
N ALA A 314 -2.10 -51.76 -1.40
CA ALA A 314 -1.07 -51.82 -2.42
C ALA A 314 -0.68 -50.42 -2.93
N ALA A 315 -1.66 -49.55 -3.16
CA ALA A 315 -1.44 -48.18 -3.59
C ALA A 315 -0.67 -47.37 -2.54
N THR A 316 -1.01 -47.52 -1.26
CA THR A 316 -0.30 -46.85 -0.16
C THR A 316 1.12 -47.39 -0.01
N ILE A 317 1.32 -48.72 -0.06
CA ILE A 317 2.67 -49.31 -0.08
C ILE A 317 3.49 -48.76 -1.25
N GLN A 318 2.89 -48.61 -2.43
CA GLN A 318 3.58 -48.01 -3.56
C GLN A 318 3.88 -46.53 -3.32
N ALA A 319 2.94 -45.77 -2.80
CA ALA A 319 3.12 -44.33 -2.60
C ALA A 319 4.25 -44.01 -1.60
N GLU A 320 4.42 -44.85 -0.58
CA GLU A 320 5.37 -44.71 0.52
C GLU A 320 6.71 -45.45 0.27
N ALA A 321 6.72 -46.53 -0.52
CA ALA A 321 7.87 -47.43 -0.62
C ALA A 321 8.17 -47.93 -2.06
N ASP A 322 7.79 -47.18 -3.12
CA ASP A 322 8.02 -47.62 -4.51
C ASP A 322 9.49 -47.94 -4.79
N GLY A 323 10.40 -47.06 -4.35
CA GLY A 323 11.86 -47.20 -4.51
C GLY A 323 12.55 -48.13 -3.50
N GLU A 324 11.81 -48.69 -2.54
CA GLU A 324 12.38 -49.52 -1.48
C GLU A 324 12.49 -51.00 -1.87
N SER A 325 13.31 -51.75 -1.13
CA SER A 325 13.41 -53.21 -1.27
C SER A 325 12.05 -53.91 -1.03
N TYR A 326 11.91 -55.16 -1.47
CA TYR A 326 10.69 -55.94 -1.22
C TYR A 326 10.38 -56.08 0.29
N THR A 327 11.42 -56.25 1.11
CA THR A 327 11.30 -56.24 2.57
C THR A 327 10.82 -54.89 3.12
N GLY A 328 11.25 -53.77 2.52
CA GLY A 328 10.76 -52.43 2.87
C GLY A 328 9.28 -52.25 2.54
N LYS A 329 8.85 -52.74 1.37
CA LYS A 329 7.42 -52.77 0.97
C LYS A 329 6.58 -53.59 1.95
N LEU A 330 7.06 -54.78 2.34
CA LEU A 330 6.42 -55.61 3.36
C LEU A 330 6.40 -54.93 4.74
N ALA A 331 7.42 -54.18 5.11
CA ALA A 331 7.48 -53.47 6.39
C ALA A 331 6.47 -52.31 6.47
N VAL A 332 6.31 -51.52 5.40
CA VAL A 332 5.24 -50.49 5.34
C VAL A 332 3.85 -51.13 5.43
N GLY A 333 3.62 -52.20 4.68
CA GLY A 333 2.37 -52.96 4.81
C GLY A 333 2.16 -53.49 6.22
N SER A 334 3.21 -54.02 6.85
CA SER A 334 3.16 -54.54 8.23
C SER A 334 2.77 -53.45 9.23
N VAL A 335 3.28 -52.22 9.09
CA VAL A 335 2.85 -51.08 9.94
C VAL A 335 1.35 -50.83 9.80
N ILE A 336 0.82 -50.76 8.57
CA ILE A 336 -0.62 -50.54 8.33
C ILE A 336 -1.43 -51.64 9.00
N MET A 337 -1.02 -52.90 8.84
CA MET A 337 -1.76 -54.00 9.43
C MET A 337 -1.57 -54.17 10.93
N ASN A 338 -0.42 -53.79 11.48
CA ASN A 338 -0.21 -53.69 12.92
C ASN A 338 -1.15 -52.65 13.52
N ARG A 339 -1.39 -51.54 12.82
CA ARG A 339 -2.38 -50.54 13.21
C ARG A 339 -3.80 -51.08 13.15
N VAL A 340 -4.20 -51.69 12.03
CA VAL A 340 -5.54 -52.32 11.88
C VAL A 340 -5.84 -53.32 12.99
N LYS A 341 -4.82 -54.06 13.44
CA LYS A 341 -4.95 -55.07 14.50
C LYS A 341 -4.80 -54.52 15.91
N SER A 342 -4.38 -53.26 16.05
CA SER A 342 -4.23 -52.62 17.35
C SER A 342 -5.48 -51.82 17.69
N SER A 343 -5.97 -51.96 18.92
CA SER A 343 -7.07 -51.15 19.47
C SER A 343 -6.81 -49.63 19.46
N ALA A 344 -5.56 -49.25 19.20
CA ALA A 344 -5.05 -47.92 18.96
C ALA A 344 -5.60 -47.16 17.76
N PHE A 345 -5.90 -47.88 16.70
CA PHE A 345 -6.19 -47.33 15.38
C PHE A 345 -7.53 -47.89 14.90
N PRO A 346 -8.11 -47.31 13.84
CA PRO A 346 -9.28 -47.90 13.19
C PRO A 346 -9.03 -49.35 12.79
N ASN A 347 -10.09 -50.16 12.78
CA ASN A 347 -10.01 -51.60 12.56
C ASN A 347 -10.20 -52.01 11.08
N SER A 348 -10.13 -51.04 10.16
CA SER A 348 -10.19 -51.25 8.72
C SER A 348 -8.98 -50.64 8.00
N VAL A 349 -8.59 -51.25 6.90
CA VAL A 349 -7.40 -50.83 6.13
C VAL A 349 -7.58 -49.39 5.62
N ILE A 350 -8.76 -49.08 5.08
CA ILE A 350 -9.04 -47.77 4.50
C ILE A 350 -9.09 -46.69 5.58
N GLU A 351 -9.73 -46.94 6.73
CA GLU A 351 -9.77 -45.94 7.79
C GLU A 351 -8.37 -45.65 8.36
N VAL A 352 -7.50 -46.66 8.49
CA VAL A 352 -6.09 -46.46 8.89
C VAL A 352 -5.32 -45.62 7.87
N ILE A 353 -5.51 -45.87 6.57
CA ILE A 353 -4.85 -45.09 5.50
C ILE A 353 -5.35 -43.65 5.45
N THR A 354 -6.65 -43.44 5.71
CA THR A 354 -7.31 -42.14 5.57
C THR A 354 -7.31 -41.30 6.86
N GLN A 355 -6.68 -41.79 7.94
CA GLN A 355 -6.51 -40.99 9.16
C GLN A 355 -5.77 -39.69 8.86
N ASN A 356 -6.29 -38.59 9.42
CA ASN A 356 -5.75 -37.26 9.18
C ASN A 356 -4.26 -37.20 9.56
N MET A 357 -3.43 -36.67 8.64
CA MET A 357 -1.98 -36.49 8.79
C MET A 357 -1.13 -37.76 8.96
N GLN A 358 -1.71 -38.96 8.79
CA GLN A 358 -0.98 -40.21 9.03
C GLN A 358 -0.18 -40.72 7.81
N PHE A 359 -0.70 -40.49 6.60
CA PHE A 359 -0.04 -40.78 5.31
C PHE A 359 -0.14 -39.53 4.42
N ALA A 360 0.97 -38.81 4.27
CA ALA A 360 1.02 -37.61 3.42
C ALA A 360 0.65 -37.92 1.96
N SER A 361 0.95 -39.15 1.51
CA SER A 361 0.60 -39.63 0.19
C SER A 361 -0.91 -39.62 -0.10
N TYR A 362 -1.76 -39.97 0.88
CA TYR A 362 -3.21 -39.90 0.72
C TYR A 362 -3.69 -38.45 0.60
N ARG A 363 -3.26 -37.56 1.51
CA ARG A 363 -3.65 -36.13 1.48
C ARG A 363 -3.24 -35.42 0.19
N SER A 364 -2.12 -35.82 -0.40
CA SER A 364 -1.65 -35.28 -1.68
C SER A 364 -2.41 -35.80 -2.91
N GLY A 365 -3.36 -36.72 -2.74
CA GLY A 365 -4.08 -37.40 -3.83
C GLY A 365 -3.25 -38.46 -4.57
N LYS A 366 -2.04 -38.78 -4.09
CA LYS A 366 -1.11 -39.70 -4.75
C LYS A 366 -1.59 -41.15 -4.67
N VAL A 367 -2.24 -41.53 -3.57
CA VAL A 367 -2.82 -42.88 -3.39
C VAL A 367 -3.93 -43.12 -4.41
N GLU A 368 -4.88 -42.19 -4.53
CA GLU A 368 -5.97 -42.23 -5.51
C GLU A 368 -5.45 -42.24 -6.94
N LEU A 369 -4.40 -41.45 -7.21
CA LEU A 369 -3.76 -41.45 -8.52
C LEU A 369 -3.15 -42.83 -8.86
N ILE A 370 -2.52 -43.51 -7.90
CA ILE A 370 -1.97 -44.85 -8.10
C ILE A 370 -3.09 -45.88 -8.31
N ILE A 371 -4.18 -45.81 -7.52
CA ILE A 371 -5.36 -46.65 -7.70
C ILE A 371 -5.91 -46.49 -9.13
N SER A 372 -6.07 -45.25 -9.61
CA SER A 372 -6.57 -45.00 -10.97
C SER A 372 -5.71 -45.59 -12.09
N LYS A 373 -4.41 -45.80 -11.83
CA LYS A 373 -3.44 -46.37 -12.77
C LYS A 373 -3.23 -47.88 -12.57
N GLY A 374 -3.74 -48.44 -11.48
CA GLY A 374 -3.41 -49.78 -11.00
C GLY A 374 -2.06 -49.81 -10.26
N PRO A 375 -2.02 -50.22 -8.98
CA PRO A 375 -0.76 -50.41 -8.27
C PRO A 375 0.13 -51.45 -8.95
N ASN A 376 1.44 -51.30 -8.87
CA ASN A 376 2.36 -52.24 -9.50
C ASN A 376 2.29 -53.63 -8.85
N SER A 377 2.64 -54.67 -9.62
CA SER A 377 2.49 -56.08 -9.20
C SER A 377 3.32 -56.44 -7.96
N THR A 378 4.43 -55.74 -7.71
CA THR A 378 5.28 -56.00 -6.54
C THR A 378 4.62 -55.48 -5.26
N CYS A 379 3.97 -54.32 -5.32
CA CYS A 379 3.22 -53.76 -4.20
C CYS A 379 1.91 -54.52 -3.93
N ILE A 380 1.22 -55.00 -4.97
CA ILE A 380 0.06 -55.89 -4.82
C ILE A 380 0.46 -57.18 -4.10
N LYS A 381 1.58 -57.79 -4.49
CA LYS A 381 2.08 -59.01 -3.85
C LYS A 381 2.43 -58.78 -2.38
N ALA A 382 3.12 -57.68 -2.07
CA ALA A 382 3.46 -57.32 -0.70
C ALA A 382 2.20 -57.05 0.16
N ALA A 383 1.21 -56.34 -0.39
CA ALA A 383 -0.07 -56.10 0.27
C ALA A 383 -0.79 -57.43 0.59
N GLN A 384 -0.87 -58.34 -0.39
CA GLN A 384 -1.50 -59.64 -0.20
C GLN A 384 -0.79 -60.46 0.89
N GLU A 385 0.54 -60.55 0.86
CA GLU A 385 1.30 -61.32 1.86
C GLU A 385 1.08 -60.79 3.28
N VAL A 386 1.04 -59.47 3.44
CA VAL A 386 0.80 -58.84 4.74
C VAL A 386 -0.66 -59.04 5.20
N LEU A 387 -1.63 -59.02 4.29
CA LEU A 387 -3.03 -59.35 4.59
C LEU A 387 -3.21 -60.82 4.99
N ASP A 388 -2.45 -61.72 4.37
CA ASP A 388 -2.42 -63.15 4.70
C ASP A 388 -1.74 -63.43 6.05
N GLY A 389 -1.11 -62.41 6.66
CA GLY A 389 -0.56 -62.46 8.00
C GLY A 389 0.96 -62.37 8.07
N ALA A 390 1.66 -62.12 6.96
CA ALA A 390 3.09 -61.84 7.00
C ALA A 390 3.37 -60.53 7.76
N ARG A 391 4.41 -60.54 8.59
CA ARG A 391 4.83 -59.37 9.39
C ARG A 391 6.34 -59.20 9.35
N VAL A 392 6.77 -57.96 9.15
CA VAL A 392 8.16 -57.52 9.29
C VAL A 392 8.22 -56.57 10.49
N GLY A 393 8.49 -57.15 11.65
CA GLY A 393 8.46 -56.46 12.94
C GLY A 393 7.04 -56.08 13.40
N ASP A 394 6.95 -55.59 14.63
CA ASP A 394 5.72 -55.15 15.29
C ASP A 394 5.51 -53.63 15.22
N TYR A 395 6.30 -52.93 14.40
CA TYR A 395 6.33 -51.48 14.30
C TYR A 395 4.96 -50.84 14.04
N LEU A 396 4.71 -49.70 14.66
CA LEU A 396 3.49 -48.89 14.47
C LEU A 396 3.77 -47.61 13.70
N PHE A 397 5.04 -47.25 13.47
CA PHE A 397 5.43 -46.03 12.79
C PHE A 397 6.65 -46.27 11.90
N PHE A 398 6.77 -45.47 10.86
CA PHE A 398 7.96 -45.39 10.03
C PHE A 398 8.14 -43.96 9.52
N MET A 399 9.39 -43.59 9.21
CA MET A 399 9.73 -42.33 8.54
C MET A 399 11.08 -42.46 7.85
N THR A 400 11.47 -41.49 7.02
CA THR A 400 12.81 -41.48 6.43
C THR A 400 13.87 -41.28 7.53
N LYS A 401 15.09 -41.75 7.28
CA LYS A 401 16.21 -41.55 8.22
C LYS A 401 16.39 -40.09 8.64
N TYR A 402 16.25 -39.15 7.69
CA TYR A 402 16.36 -37.72 7.97
C TYR A 402 15.37 -37.28 9.06
N TYR A 403 14.09 -37.65 8.94
CA TYR A 403 13.10 -37.31 9.94
C TYR A 403 13.34 -38.04 11.26
N ALA A 404 13.81 -39.30 11.23
CA ALA A 404 14.13 -40.02 12.46
C ALA A 404 15.25 -39.32 13.25
N ASP A 405 16.27 -38.80 12.56
CA ASP A 405 17.34 -38.03 13.18
C ASP A 405 16.84 -36.63 13.63
N TYR A 406 16.01 -35.96 12.81
CA TYR A 406 15.40 -34.66 13.14
C TYR A 406 14.54 -34.70 14.41
N TYR A 407 13.71 -35.74 14.53
CA TYR A 407 12.88 -35.98 15.71
C TYR A 407 13.64 -36.71 16.83
N GLY A 408 14.93 -37.03 16.63
CA GLY A 408 15.81 -37.63 17.63
C GLY A 408 15.43 -39.05 18.05
N ILE A 409 14.75 -39.83 17.21
CA ILE A 409 14.31 -41.19 17.52
C ILE A 409 15.53 -42.07 17.84
N SER A 410 15.51 -42.68 19.01
CA SER A 410 16.63 -43.45 19.58
C SER A 410 16.48 -44.96 19.39
N GLU A 411 15.25 -45.45 19.28
CA GLU A 411 14.93 -46.87 19.14
C GLU A 411 14.19 -47.13 17.83
N TYR A 412 14.95 -47.28 16.74
CA TYR A 412 14.41 -47.68 15.44
C TYR A 412 15.24 -48.79 14.79
N THR A 413 14.61 -49.52 13.88
CA THR A 413 15.27 -50.47 12.98
C THR A 413 15.24 -49.90 11.57
N MET A 414 16.40 -49.80 10.93
CA MET A 414 16.46 -49.40 9.52
C MET A 414 16.11 -50.59 8.62
N ILE A 415 15.12 -50.39 7.76
CA ILE A 415 14.80 -51.31 6.66
C ILE A 415 14.75 -50.48 5.39
N GLY A 416 15.75 -50.65 4.52
CA GLY A 416 15.96 -49.73 3.41
C GLY A 416 16.28 -48.31 3.92
N ASN A 417 15.62 -47.29 3.37
CA ASN A 417 15.83 -45.89 3.78
C ASN A 417 14.87 -45.40 4.87
N HIS A 418 14.03 -46.30 5.39
CA HIS A 418 13.06 -45.98 6.43
C HIS A 418 13.49 -46.51 7.79
N ALA A 419 13.35 -45.66 8.78
CA ALA A 419 13.45 -46.00 10.20
C ALA A 419 12.07 -46.48 10.66
N PHE A 420 11.96 -47.75 11.03
CA PHE A 420 10.76 -48.37 11.58
C PHE A 420 10.86 -48.46 13.10
N PHE A 421 9.82 -48.07 13.81
CA PHE A 421 9.85 -48.05 15.28
C PHE A 421 8.45 -48.25 15.86
N TYR A 422 8.43 -48.74 17.10
CA TYR A 422 7.20 -49.04 17.82
C TYR A 422 6.69 -47.83 18.63
N ARG A 423 7.63 -47.06 19.20
CA ARG A 423 7.37 -45.94 20.11
C ARG A 423 8.29 -44.76 19.79
N TRP A 424 7.82 -43.54 20.04
CA TRP A 424 8.56 -42.29 19.80
C TRP A 424 9.54 -42.01 20.94
N VAL A 425 10.57 -42.86 21.10
CA VAL A 425 11.61 -42.65 22.12
C VAL A 425 12.66 -41.72 21.57
N VAL A 426 12.71 -40.49 22.08
CA VAL A 426 13.69 -39.49 21.66
C VAL A 426 14.93 -39.58 22.56
N LYS A 427 16.14 -39.40 22.00
CA LYS A 427 17.36 -39.28 22.82
C LYS A 427 17.20 -38.08 23.76
N GLU A 428 17.41 -38.26 25.07
CA GLU A 428 17.59 -37.12 25.96
C GLU A 428 18.77 -36.31 25.42
N LYS A 429 18.54 -35.03 25.12
CA LYS A 429 19.63 -34.10 24.81
C LYS A 429 20.55 -34.11 26.03
N GLU A 430 21.81 -34.52 25.84
CA GLU A 430 22.84 -34.19 26.81
C GLU A 430 22.76 -32.67 27.04
N PRO A 431 22.77 -32.19 28.29
CA PRO A 431 22.76 -30.76 28.54
C PRO A 431 23.97 -30.18 27.81
N GLU A 432 23.71 -29.32 26.83
CA GLU A 432 24.74 -28.49 26.24
C GLU A 432 25.39 -27.75 27.41
N GLU A 433 26.63 -28.11 27.75
CA GLU A 433 27.44 -27.26 28.60
C GLU A 433 27.42 -25.88 27.95
N GLU A 434 26.94 -24.88 28.71
CA GLU A 434 27.07 -23.46 28.35
C GLU A 434 28.56 -23.17 28.13
N GLY A 435 29.01 -23.39 26.90
CA GLY A 435 30.33 -23.09 26.41
C GLY A 435 30.46 -21.58 26.31
N ALA A 436 31.07 -21.02 27.35
CA ALA A 436 31.63 -19.69 27.45
C ALA A 436 31.85 -18.98 26.11
N GLY A 437 31.35 -17.74 26.05
CA GLY A 437 31.52 -16.84 24.92
C GLY A 437 32.95 -16.81 24.39
N LYS A 438 33.06 -16.88 23.08
CA LYS A 438 34.23 -16.36 22.36
C LYS A 438 33.77 -15.16 21.56
N GLU A 439 34.26 -14.00 22.00
CA GLU A 439 34.34 -12.79 21.19
C GLU A 439 35.16 -13.05 19.92
N VAL A 440 34.58 -12.59 18.80
CA VAL A 440 35.17 -11.84 17.68
C VAL A 440 36.45 -12.38 17.02
N GLU A 441 36.36 -12.71 15.73
CA GLU A 441 37.26 -12.16 14.70
C GLU A 441 36.65 -12.30 13.30
N ASN A 442 36.44 -11.15 12.64
CA ASN A 442 36.30 -11.04 11.19
C ASN A 442 37.71 -11.17 10.58
N PRO A 443 37.88 -11.93 9.48
CA PRO A 443 38.29 -11.21 8.28
C PRO A 443 37.60 -11.72 6.99
N GLU A 444 37.16 -10.71 6.24
CA GLU A 444 37.10 -10.56 4.79
C GLU A 444 37.46 -11.75 3.88
N ALA A 445 36.55 -11.95 2.92
CA ALA A 445 36.80 -11.98 1.47
C ALA A 445 36.36 -13.25 0.73
N GLU A 446 35.75 -12.98 -0.43
CA GLU A 446 35.60 -13.82 -1.62
C GLU A 446 34.32 -14.66 -1.76
N GLY A 447 33.50 -14.27 -2.76
CA GLY A 447 32.63 -15.23 -3.45
C GLY A 447 31.19 -14.81 -3.79
N ALA A 448 30.91 -13.54 -4.05
CA ALA A 448 29.67 -13.16 -4.74
C ALA A 448 29.76 -13.60 -6.22
N VAL A 449 28.95 -14.60 -6.61
CA VAL A 449 28.76 -14.97 -8.02
C VAL A 449 27.59 -14.16 -8.55
N ALA A 450 27.92 -13.14 -9.33
CA ALA A 450 27.02 -12.46 -10.24
C ALA A 450 26.74 -13.36 -11.45
N TYR A 451 25.47 -13.47 -11.86
CA TYR A 451 25.11 -13.96 -13.18
C TYR A 451 25.12 -12.76 -14.13
N SER A 452 26.11 -12.72 -15.00
CA SER A 452 26.14 -11.96 -16.24
C SER A 452 25.97 -12.96 -17.39
N ASP A 453 24.99 -12.74 -18.26
CA ASP A 453 25.07 -13.16 -19.66
C ASP A 453 24.88 -11.88 -20.49
N GLU A 454 26.01 -11.35 -20.93
CA GLU A 454 26.13 -10.51 -22.13
C GLU A 454 26.29 -11.46 -23.32
N ASP A 455 25.58 -11.18 -24.40
CA ASP A 455 26.08 -11.36 -25.77
C ASP A 455 25.50 -10.20 -26.59
N GLU A 456 26.33 -9.16 -26.73
CA GLU A 456 26.77 -8.51 -27.99
C GLU A 456 26.32 -9.26 -29.27
N ASP A 457 25.93 -8.66 -30.40
CA ASP A 457 26.15 -7.37 -31.05
C ASP A 457 25.11 -7.23 -32.18
N ASP A 458 24.92 -6.03 -32.71
CA ASP A 458 25.23 -5.69 -34.12
C ASP A 458 24.35 -4.53 -34.65
N ASP A 459 24.99 -3.36 -34.65
CA ASP A 459 25.06 -2.32 -35.67
C ASP A 459 23.86 -1.81 -36.50
N SER A 460 23.87 -0.47 -36.54
CA SER A 460 23.77 0.41 -37.71
C SER A 460 22.39 0.94 -38.16
N GLU A 461 22.34 2.29 -38.11
CA GLU A 461 21.94 3.22 -39.17
C GLU A 461 20.54 3.05 -39.82
N ASP A 462 19.68 4.06 -39.64
CA ASP A 462 19.38 4.96 -40.76
C ASP A 462 18.56 6.19 -40.33
N ASP A 463 19.04 7.34 -40.80
CA ASP A 463 18.35 8.62 -40.92
C ASP A 463 17.32 8.60 -42.08
N ASP A 464 16.47 9.63 -42.13
CA ASP A 464 15.62 10.12 -43.24
C ASP A 464 14.29 9.40 -43.58
N GLU A 465 13.17 9.98 -43.12
CA GLU A 465 12.14 10.66 -43.96
C GLU A 465 11.07 11.39 -43.12
#